data_AF-A0AAV4EXA1-F1
#
_entry.id   AF-A0AAV4EXA1-F1
#
_cell.length_a   1.000
_cell.length_b   1.000
_cell.length_c   1.000
_cell.angle_alpha   90.00
_cell.angle_beta   90.00
_cell.angle_gamma   90.00
#
_symmetry.space_group_name_H-M   'P 1'
#
loop_
_entity.id
_entity.type
_entity.pdbx_description
1 polymer ?
#
loop_
_entity_poly.entity_id
_entity_poly.type
_entity_poly.pdbx_seq_one_letter_code
_entity_poly.pdbx_strand_id
1 'polypeptide(L)'
;MPAFRRPTNIRDMLVRSTTPSNKSSGFKPCNTPQCKTCPYTSSTSSFRSYTNGRVFIITLNLSCHSHNIIYLITCTKCKKQYIGKTKNSLRTRFTSHRFDINNDRGTSVAKHFNLDNHTSQHVNIIAIDQLPGSGNISLLNKETHWIHTLGTTEPHGMNIKEQESFPISIRF
;
A
#
# COMPACT_ATOMS: atom_id res chain seq x y z
N MET A 1 7.00 -13.87 68.27
CA MET A 1 6.44 -14.89 67.35
C MET A 1 6.74 -14.47 65.92
N PRO A 2 7.72 -15.09 65.22
CA PRO A 2 8.00 -14.74 63.83
C PRO A 2 6.93 -15.33 62.89
N ALA A 3 6.32 -14.49 62.05
CA ALA A 3 5.32 -14.88 61.07
C ALA A 3 5.99 -15.43 59.80
N PHE A 4 5.74 -16.69 59.47
CA PHE A 4 6.21 -17.31 58.23
C PHE A 4 5.44 -16.77 57.02
N ARG A 5 6.16 -16.20 56.04
CA ARG A 5 5.58 -15.82 54.74
C ARG A 5 5.38 -17.08 53.88
N ARG A 6 4.19 -17.21 53.28
CA ARG A 6 3.87 -18.32 52.38
C ARG A 6 4.74 -18.26 51.11
N PRO A 7 5.24 -19.40 50.61
CA PRO A 7 5.90 -19.43 49.31
C PRO A 7 4.88 -19.17 48.20
N THR A 8 5.29 -18.38 47.20
CA THR A 8 4.52 -18.07 46.01
C THR A 8 4.21 -19.36 45.24
N ASN A 9 2.93 -19.63 45.00
CA ASN A 9 2.50 -20.79 44.22
C ASN A 9 2.57 -20.48 42.72
N ILE A 10 2.65 -21.51 41.88
CA ILE A 10 2.64 -21.37 40.40
C ILE A 10 1.44 -20.52 39.89
N ARG A 11 0.32 -20.53 40.62
CA ARG A 11 -0.85 -19.67 40.33
C ARG A 11 -0.56 -18.17 40.47
N ASP A 12 0.34 -17.77 41.35
CA ASP A 12 0.77 -16.37 41.54
C ASP A 12 1.82 -15.94 40.49
N MET A 13 2.41 -16.90 39.79
CA MET A 13 3.37 -16.71 38.69
C MET A 13 2.69 -16.69 37.31
N LEU A 14 1.37 -16.82 37.25
CA LEU A 14 0.58 -16.52 36.06
C LEU A 14 0.42 -15.01 35.96
N VAL A 15 1.52 -14.38 35.57
CA VAL A 15 1.56 -13.01 35.05
C VAL A 15 0.39 -12.85 34.09
N ARG A 16 -0.46 -11.85 34.36
CA ARG A 16 -1.49 -11.35 33.45
C ARG A 16 -0.97 -11.45 32.02
N SER A 17 -1.44 -12.44 31.26
CA SER A 17 -1.38 -12.38 29.81
C SER A 17 -2.26 -11.19 29.44
N THR A 18 -1.64 -10.03 29.24
CA THR A 18 -2.26 -8.99 28.46
C THR A 18 -2.52 -9.65 27.11
N THR A 19 -3.77 -10.06 26.88
CA THR A 19 -4.24 -10.37 25.54
C THR A 19 -3.75 -9.23 24.65
N PRO A 20 -3.00 -9.50 23.57
CA PRO A 20 -2.63 -8.45 22.64
C PRO A 20 -3.94 -7.76 22.27
N SER A 21 -4.08 -6.49 22.63
CA SER A 21 -5.18 -5.66 22.18
C SER A 21 -5.36 -5.94 20.69
N ASN A 22 -6.57 -6.33 20.27
CA ASN A 22 -6.96 -6.55 18.88
C ASN A 22 -6.63 -5.30 18.04
N LYS A 23 -5.35 -5.11 17.69
CA LYS A 23 -4.91 -4.09 16.76
C LYS A 23 -5.38 -4.59 15.41
N SER A 24 -6.54 -4.12 14.99
CA SER A 24 -7.13 -4.44 13.70
C SER A 24 -6.19 -3.95 12.58
N SER A 25 -5.33 -4.84 12.09
CA SER A 25 -4.47 -4.62 10.92
C SER A 25 -5.30 -4.37 9.67
N GLY A 26 -4.77 -3.57 8.76
CA GLY A 26 -5.42 -3.20 7.52
C GLY A 26 -5.19 -1.75 7.13
N PHE A 27 -5.76 -1.40 5.98
CA PHE A 27 -5.91 -0.03 5.56
C PHE A 27 -7.22 0.54 6.10
N LYS A 28 -7.15 1.73 6.70
CA LYS A 28 -8.32 2.50 7.12
C LYS A 28 -8.26 3.92 6.58
N PRO A 29 -9.33 4.43 5.95
CA PRO A 29 -9.45 5.85 5.64
C PRO A 29 -9.24 6.68 6.91
N CYS A 30 -8.56 7.82 6.82
CA CYS A 30 -8.29 8.64 8.01
C CYS A 30 -9.52 9.42 8.51
N ASN A 31 -10.60 9.46 7.73
CA ASN A 31 -11.86 10.14 8.05
C ASN A 31 -11.69 11.62 8.46
N THR A 32 -10.60 12.27 8.05
CA THR A 32 -10.44 13.71 8.26
C THR A 32 -11.31 14.47 7.24
N PRO A 33 -12.06 15.52 7.65
CA PRO A 33 -13.07 16.17 6.80
C PRO A 33 -12.57 16.66 5.43
N GLN A 34 -11.28 16.99 5.31
CA GLN A 34 -10.68 17.54 4.08
C GLN A 34 -9.76 16.55 3.35
N CYS A 35 -9.80 15.26 3.69
CA CYS A 35 -8.99 14.26 3.01
C CYS A 35 -9.58 13.91 1.65
N LYS A 36 -8.99 14.46 0.58
CA LYS A 36 -9.37 14.16 -0.81
C LYS A 36 -9.08 12.71 -1.24
N THR A 37 -8.42 11.91 -0.41
CA THR A 37 -8.12 10.49 -0.65
C THR A 37 -9.21 9.57 -0.10
N CYS A 38 -9.85 9.91 1.03
CA CYS A 38 -10.86 9.05 1.66
C CYS A 38 -12.03 8.66 0.75
N PRO A 39 -12.53 9.54 -0.16
CA PRO A 39 -13.60 9.16 -1.09
C PRO A 39 -13.24 8.06 -2.09
N TYR A 40 -11.95 7.78 -2.30
CA TYR A 40 -11.45 6.82 -3.30
C TYR A 40 -10.97 5.52 -2.65
N THR A 41 -11.43 5.23 -1.43
CA THR A 41 -10.93 4.10 -0.67
C THR A 41 -11.94 3.66 0.40
N SER A 42 -11.77 2.44 0.89
CA SER A 42 -12.59 1.85 1.94
C SER A 42 -11.71 1.09 2.93
N SER A 43 -12.20 0.90 4.15
CA SER A 43 -11.51 0.08 5.14
C SER A 43 -11.39 -1.36 4.64
N THR A 44 -10.17 -1.90 4.65
CA THR A 44 -9.93 -3.29 4.25
C THR A 44 -8.73 -3.89 4.98
N SER A 45 -8.82 -5.18 5.31
CA SER A 45 -7.72 -5.98 5.85
C SER A 45 -7.00 -6.81 4.78
N SER A 46 -7.52 -6.84 3.54
CA SER A 46 -6.93 -7.62 2.45
C SER A 46 -7.15 -6.98 1.09
N PHE A 47 -6.41 -7.45 0.09
CA PHE A 47 -6.59 -7.06 -1.30
C PHE A 47 -6.35 -8.24 -2.23
N ARG A 48 -6.97 -8.20 -3.42
CA ARG A 48 -6.90 -9.24 -4.43
C ARG A 48 -6.10 -8.77 -5.64
N SER A 49 -5.21 -9.62 -6.17
CA SER A 49 -4.70 -9.46 -7.53
C SER A 49 -5.77 -9.87 -8.52
N TYR A 50 -6.15 -8.96 -9.43
CA TYR A 50 -7.07 -9.31 -10.51
C TYR A 50 -6.39 -10.07 -11.64
N THR A 51 -5.06 -10.02 -11.75
CA THR A 51 -4.29 -10.75 -12.76
C THR A 51 -4.18 -12.23 -12.44
N ASN A 52 -3.86 -12.60 -11.20
CA ASN A 52 -3.61 -13.99 -10.81
C ASN A 52 -4.59 -14.54 -9.75
N GLY A 53 -5.56 -13.74 -9.33
CA GLY A 53 -6.64 -14.14 -8.43
C GLY A 53 -6.27 -14.25 -6.95
N ARG A 54 -4.98 -14.16 -6.59
CA ARG A 54 -4.49 -14.33 -5.22
C ARG A 54 -4.97 -13.20 -4.31
N VAL A 55 -5.21 -13.53 -3.04
CA VAL A 55 -5.61 -12.59 -1.99
C VAL A 55 -4.49 -12.46 -0.98
N PHE A 56 -4.18 -11.22 -0.59
CA PHE A 56 -3.11 -10.87 0.33
C PHE A 56 -3.67 -10.13 1.54
N ILE A 57 -3.18 -10.45 2.73
CA ILE A 57 -3.58 -9.81 3.99
C ILE A 57 -2.65 -8.62 4.25
N ILE A 58 -3.23 -7.48 4.60
CA ILE A 58 -2.50 -6.29 5.05
C ILE A 58 -2.26 -6.44 6.55
N THR A 59 -1.02 -6.77 6.92
CA THR A 59 -0.63 -7.05 8.31
C THR A 59 -0.36 -5.78 9.13
N LEU A 60 -0.19 -4.64 8.46
CA LEU A 60 0.15 -3.35 9.06
C LEU A 60 -1.08 -2.47 9.28
N ASN A 61 -0.99 -1.50 10.19
CA ASN A 61 -2.01 -0.47 10.38
C ASN A 61 -1.70 0.73 9.47
N LEU A 62 -2.40 0.81 8.33
CA LEU A 62 -2.15 1.81 7.30
C LEU A 62 -3.32 2.78 7.18
N SER A 63 -3.03 4.01 6.77
CA SER A 63 -4.03 5.05 6.53
C SER A 63 -3.58 6.04 5.46
N CYS A 64 -4.40 7.05 5.19
CA CYS A 64 -4.04 8.16 4.30
C CYS A 64 -2.77 8.93 4.74
N HIS A 65 -2.39 8.85 6.01
CA HIS A 65 -1.21 9.52 6.57
C HIS A 65 0.07 8.66 6.55
N SER A 66 -0.04 7.38 6.19
CA SER A 66 1.12 6.49 6.13
C SER A 66 2.12 6.96 5.06
N HIS A 67 3.40 6.93 5.41
CA HIS A 67 4.55 7.38 4.62
C HIS A 67 5.56 6.23 4.44
N ASN A 68 6.50 6.34 3.51
CA ASN A 68 7.39 5.22 3.14
C ASN A 68 6.61 3.93 2.80
N ILE A 69 5.58 4.07 1.97
CA ILE A 69 4.63 3.00 1.67
C ILE A 69 4.71 2.51 0.22
N ILE A 70 4.24 1.28 0.02
CA ILE A 70 3.75 0.78 -1.26
C ILE A 70 2.23 0.90 -1.26
N TYR A 71 1.67 1.40 -2.35
CA TYR A 71 0.23 1.54 -2.54
C TYR A 71 -0.22 0.85 -3.83
N LEU A 72 -1.48 0.44 -3.82
CA LEU A 72 -2.18 -0.18 -4.92
C LEU A 72 -3.28 0.76 -5.40
N ILE A 73 -3.26 1.09 -6.69
CA ILE A 73 -4.39 1.68 -7.39
C ILE A 73 -5.08 0.56 -8.19
N THR A 74 -6.39 0.46 -8.05
CA THR A 74 -7.24 -0.45 -8.81
C THR A 74 -8.27 0.37 -9.58
N CYS A 75 -8.38 0.13 -10.87
CA CYS A 75 -9.48 0.67 -11.66
C CYS A 75 -10.76 -0.13 -11.36
N THR A 76 -11.78 0.50 -10.81
CA THR A 76 -13.04 -0.16 -10.45
C THR A 76 -13.82 -0.63 -11.68
N LYS A 77 -13.58 -0.02 -12.84
CA LYS A 77 -14.21 -0.35 -14.13
C LYS A 77 -13.63 -1.61 -14.78
N CYS A 78 -12.34 -1.62 -15.11
CA CYS A 78 -11.70 -2.70 -15.87
C CYS A 78 -10.82 -3.63 -15.02
N LYS A 79 -10.72 -3.38 -13.71
CA LYS A 79 -9.95 -4.17 -12.74
C LYS A 79 -8.43 -4.19 -12.96
N LYS A 80 -7.89 -3.42 -13.92
CA LYS A 80 -6.45 -3.21 -14.02
C LYS A 80 -5.91 -2.58 -12.74
N GLN A 81 -4.69 -2.97 -12.40
CA GLN A 81 -4.01 -2.58 -11.16
C GLN A 81 -2.68 -1.90 -11.44
N TYR A 82 -2.29 -0.98 -10.57
CA TYR A 82 -1.02 -0.26 -10.56
C TYR A 82 -0.41 -0.34 -9.16
N ILE A 83 0.85 -0.70 -9.09
CA ILE A 83 1.66 -0.58 -7.88
C ILE A 83 2.55 0.64 -8.00
N GLY A 84 2.62 1.42 -6.92
CA GLY A 84 3.60 2.49 -6.79
C GLY A 84 4.14 2.60 -5.38
N LYS A 85 5.31 3.23 -5.26
CA LYS A 85 5.89 3.64 -3.98
C LYS A 85 5.75 5.13 -3.70
N THR A 86 5.86 5.51 -2.43
CA THR A 86 6.11 6.90 -2.05
C THR A 86 6.81 7.00 -0.70
N LYS A 87 7.74 7.94 -0.57
CA LYS A 87 8.29 8.36 0.73
C LYS A 87 7.35 9.32 1.47
N ASN A 88 6.53 10.08 0.73
CA ASN A 88 5.54 10.99 1.28
C ASN A 88 4.29 10.22 1.79
N SER A 89 3.34 10.95 2.37
CA SER A 89 2.05 10.35 2.74
C SER A 89 1.25 9.86 1.52
N LEU A 90 0.41 8.84 1.71
CA LEU A 90 -0.55 8.39 0.68
C LEU A 90 -1.41 9.55 0.16
N ARG A 91 -1.85 10.43 1.07
CA ARG A 91 -2.64 11.62 0.74
C ARG A 91 -1.91 12.55 -0.24
N THR A 92 -0.65 12.84 0.04
CA THR A 92 0.19 13.68 -0.83
C THR A 92 0.36 13.02 -2.19
N ARG A 93 0.72 11.72 -2.21
CA ARG A 93 0.93 11.00 -3.47
C ARG A 93 -0.32 10.93 -4.33
N PHE A 94 -1.48 10.68 -3.72
CA PHE A 94 -2.74 10.64 -4.44
C PHE A 94 -3.17 12.02 -4.96
N THR A 95 -2.82 13.09 -4.24
CA THR A 95 -3.03 14.46 -4.75
C THR A 95 -2.26 14.69 -6.06
N SER A 96 -1.01 14.22 -6.15
CA SER A 96 -0.24 14.27 -7.40
C SER A 96 -0.89 13.44 -8.51
N HIS A 97 -1.33 12.20 -8.24
CA HIS A 97 -2.04 11.40 -9.24
C HIS A 97 -3.31 12.07 -9.76
N ARG A 98 -4.10 12.67 -8.87
CA ARG A 98 -5.31 13.43 -9.28
C ARG A 98 -4.95 14.63 -10.15
N PHE A 99 -3.87 15.34 -9.82
CA PHE A 99 -3.36 16.41 -10.67
C PHE A 99 -2.94 15.89 -12.05
N ASP A 100 -2.20 14.78 -12.09
CA ASP A 100 -1.74 14.17 -13.34
C ASP A 100 -2.91 13.74 -14.23
N ILE A 101 -3.94 13.10 -13.65
CA ILE A 101 -5.16 12.70 -14.37
C ILE A 101 -5.88 13.94 -14.92
N ASN A 102 -6.13 14.94 -14.08
CA ASN A 102 -6.90 16.14 -14.46
C ASN A 102 -6.20 17.02 -15.51
N ASN A 103 -4.88 16.90 -15.65
CA ASN A 103 -4.08 17.69 -16.60
C ASN A 103 -3.50 16.83 -17.73
N ASP A 104 -4.02 15.62 -17.92
CA ASP A 104 -3.58 14.66 -18.94
C ASP A 104 -2.06 14.51 -19.04
N ARG A 105 -1.41 14.37 -17.88
CA ARG A 105 0.04 14.13 -17.84
C ARG A 105 0.33 12.73 -18.37
N GLY A 106 1.47 12.56 -19.05
CA GLY A 106 1.85 11.29 -19.66
C GLY A 106 2.21 10.14 -18.71
N THR A 107 1.79 10.18 -17.43
CA THR A 107 2.00 9.08 -16.47
C THR A 107 1.08 7.91 -16.82
N SER A 108 1.48 6.67 -16.51
CA SER A 108 0.68 5.49 -16.88
C SER A 108 -0.70 5.48 -16.23
N VAL A 109 -0.80 5.97 -14.99
CA VAL A 109 -2.06 6.12 -14.27
C VAL A 109 -2.95 7.15 -14.96
N ALA A 110 -2.42 8.34 -15.29
CA ALA A 110 -3.19 9.38 -15.97
C ALA A 110 -3.65 8.95 -17.36
N LYS A 111 -2.75 8.39 -18.17
CA LYS A 111 -3.07 7.79 -19.47
C LYS A 111 -4.23 6.80 -19.35
N HIS A 112 -4.20 5.90 -18.37
CA HIS A 112 -5.26 4.91 -18.17
C HIS A 112 -6.62 5.55 -17.85
N PHE A 113 -6.67 6.50 -16.91
CA PHE A 113 -7.92 7.10 -16.47
C PHE A 113 -8.48 8.17 -17.43
N ASN A 114 -7.70 8.57 -18.44
CA ASN A 114 -8.12 9.43 -19.53
C ASN A 114 -8.45 8.68 -20.83
N LEU A 115 -8.41 7.33 -20.83
CA LEU A 115 -8.95 6.53 -21.93
C LEU A 115 -10.47 6.67 -22.03
N ASP A 116 -11.02 6.35 -23.20
CA ASP A 116 -12.46 6.29 -23.42
C ASP A 116 -13.16 5.44 -22.35
N ASN A 117 -14.28 5.96 -21.87
CA ASN A 117 -15.10 5.38 -20.82
C ASN A 117 -14.41 5.24 -19.44
N HIS A 118 -13.17 5.69 -19.26
CA HIS A 118 -12.51 5.77 -17.96
C HIS A 118 -12.58 7.20 -17.42
N THR A 119 -12.56 7.33 -16.10
CA THR A 119 -12.62 8.63 -15.41
C THR A 119 -11.90 8.51 -14.08
N SER A 120 -11.53 9.64 -13.49
CA SER A 120 -10.94 9.69 -12.14
C SER A 120 -11.81 9.05 -11.06
N GLN A 121 -13.14 8.99 -11.24
CA GLN A 121 -14.07 8.32 -10.31
C GLN A 121 -13.87 6.81 -10.23
N HIS A 122 -13.27 6.20 -11.25
CA HIS A 122 -12.98 4.77 -11.27
C HIS A 122 -11.71 4.41 -10.47
N VAL A 123 -11.06 5.37 -9.82
CA VAL A 123 -9.87 5.10 -9.02
C VAL A 123 -10.26 4.55 -7.64
N ASN A 124 -9.70 3.41 -7.26
CA ASN A 124 -9.65 2.96 -5.86
C ASN A 124 -8.18 2.84 -5.42
N ILE A 125 -7.81 3.46 -4.30
CA ILE A 125 -6.42 3.49 -3.81
C ILE A 125 -6.31 3.02 -2.35
N ILE A 126 -5.37 2.13 -2.06
CA ILE A 126 -5.04 1.69 -0.69
C ILE A 126 -3.53 1.58 -0.50
N ALA A 127 -3.04 1.83 0.71
CA ALA A 127 -1.69 1.42 1.08
C ALA A 127 -1.69 -0.06 1.46
N ILE A 128 -0.70 -0.82 1.00
CA ILE A 128 -0.65 -2.28 1.16
C ILE A 128 0.57 -2.78 1.93
N ASP A 129 1.64 -1.99 1.97
CA ASP A 129 2.90 -2.33 2.63
C ASP A 129 3.63 -1.03 3.03
N GLN A 130 4.53 -1.11 3.99
CA GLN A 130 5.31 0.02 4.50
C GLN A 130 6.73 -0.44 4.84
N LEU A 131 7.71 0.42 4.60
CA LEU A 131 9.06 0.19 5.08
C LEU A 131 9.24 0.86 6.44
N PRO A 132 9.67 0.11 7.47
CA PRO A 132 10.24 0.74 8.65
C PRO A 132 11.54 1.46 8.25
N GLY A 133 11.79 2.64 8.83
CA GLY A 133 12.91 3.52 8.45
C GLY A 133 14.32 2.92 8.66
N SER A 134 14.43 1.74 9.26
CA SER A 134 15.68 1.03 9.53
C SER A 134 15.71 -0.30 8.75
N GLY A 135 16.44 -0.36 7.64
CA GLY A 135 16.65 -1.58 6.89
C GLY A 135 17.40 -1.37 5.57
N ASN A 136 18.06 -2.41 5.08
CA ASN A 136 18.78 -2.40 3.79
C ASN A 136 17.84 -2.55 2.58
N ILE A 137 16.55 -2.81 2.81
CA ILE A 137 15.55 -2.96 1.76
C ILE A 137 15.11 -1.57 1.31
N SER A 138 15.24 -1.29 0.02
CA SER A 138 14.76 -0.03 -0.55
C SER A 138 13.26 -0.11 -0.89
N LEU A 139 12.58 1.04 -0.91
CA LEU A 139 11.20 1.14 -1.43
C LEU A 139 11.11 0.66 -2.88
N LEU A 140 12.19 0.80 -3.66
CA LEU A 140 12.26 0.31 -5.05
C LEU A 140 12.17 -1.22 -5.07
N ASN A 141 12.94 -1.93 -4.23
CA ASN A 141 12.93 -3.39 -4.21
C ASN A 141 11.54 -3.93 -3.82
N LYS A 142 10.87 -3.29 -2.86
CA LYS A 142 9.49 -3.66 -2.47
C LYS A 142 8.46 -3.33 -3.55
N GLU A 143 8.59 -2.20 -4.23
CA GLU A 143 7.75 -1.85 -5.38
C GLU A 143 7.88 -2.90 -6.49
N THR A 144 9.11 -3.22 -6.90
CA THR A 144 9.41 -4.26 -7.89
C THR A 144 8.83 -5.61 -7.47
N HIS A 145 9.04 -6.02 -6.21
CA HIS A 145 8.46 -7.24 -5.67
C HIS A 145 6.93 -7.26 -5.84
N TRP A 146 6.22 -6.21 -5.44
CA TRP A 146 4.76 -6.16 -5.56
C TRP A 146 4.26 -6.09 -7.01
N ILE A 147 4.98 -5.40 -7.90
CA ILE A 147 4.66 -5.38 -9.33
C ILE A 147 4.69 -6.81 -9.91
N HIS A 148 5.76 -7.57 -9.61
CA HIS A 148 5.89 -8.96 -10.07
C HIS A 148 4.87 -9.88 -9.38
N THR A 149 4.69 -9.77 -8.07
CA THR A 149 3.79 -10.61 -7.28
C THR A 149 2.32 -10.46 -7.72
N LEU A 150 1.89 -9.24 -8.07
CA LEU A 150 0.52 -8.98 -8.51
C LEU A 150 0.33 -9.03 -10.03
N GLY A 151 1.40 -9.00 -10.82
CA GLY A 151 1.33 -8.98 -12.27
C GLY A 151 0.68 -7.69 -12.79
N THR A 152 1.12 -6.53 -12.29
CA THR A 152 0.53 -5.22 -12.64
C THR A 152 1.18 -4.56 -13.85
N THR A 153 2.08 -5.22 -14.56
CA THR A 153 2.67 -4.68 -15.79
C THR A 153 1.67 -4.72 -16.95
N GLU A 154 1.81 -3.77 -17.89
CA GLU A 154 1.09 -3.84 -19.16
C GLU A 154 1.36 -5.17 -19.90
N PRO A 155 0.36 -5.75 -20.62
CA PRO A 155 -0.97 -5.19 -20.88
C PRO A 155 -2.01 -5.44 -19.77
N HIS A 156 -1.72 -6.31 -18.81
CA HIS A 156 -2.68 -6.80 -17.80
C HIS A 156 -2.87 -5.83 -16.62
N GLY A 157 -1.91 -4.95 -16.35
CA GLY A 157 -2.03 -3.83 -15.43
C GLY A 157 -1.60 -2.50 -16.03
N MET A 158 -1.24 -1.56 -15.16
CA MET A 158 -0.92 -0.16 -15.49
C MET A 158 0.55 0.21 -15.25
N ASN A 159 1.39 -0.71 -14.74
CA ASN A 159 2.83 -0.47 -14.63
C ASN A 159 3.48 -0.65 -16.01
N ILE A 160 4.24 0.34 -16.46
CA ILE A 160 5.03 0.23 -17.68
C ILE A 160 6.40 -0.35 -17.28
N LYS A 161 6.93 -1.30 -18.06
CA LYS A 161 8.31 -1.75 -17.87
C LYS A 161 9.21 -0.55 -18.23
N GLU A 162 10.03 -0.10 -17.29
CA GLU A 162 11.14 0.78 -17.66
C GLU A 162 11.92 0.04 -18.75
N GLN A 163 12.08 0.66 -19.92
CA GLN A 163 13.03 0.15 -20.90
C GLN A 163 14.37 0.19 -20.19
N GLU A 164 15.02 -0.96 -20.06
CA GLU A 164 16.42 -0.99 -19.65
C GLU A 164 17.17 -0.10 -20.65
N SER A 165 17.50 1.12 -20.20
CA SER A 165 18.48 1.94 -20.86
C SER A 165 19.79 1.17 -20.74
N PHE A 166 20.07 0.33 -21.74
CA PHE A 166 21.39 -0.23 -21.93
C PHE A 166 22.36 0.96 -21.89
N PRO A 167 23.35 0.97 -20.97
CA PRO A 167 24.33 2.03 -20.99
C PRO A 167 24.95 2.02 -22.38
N ILE A 168 24.90 3.17 -23.06
CA ILE A 168 25.65 3.38 -24.30
C ILE A 168 27.10 3.09 -23.93
N SER A 169 27.60 1.93 -24.35
CA SER A 169 29.01 1.62 -24.24
C SER A 169 29.72 2.63 -25.12
N ILE A 170 30.31 3.65 -24.51
CA ILE A 170 31.29 4.51 -25.16
C ILE A 170 32.43 3.57 -25.54
N ARG A 171 32.53 3.25 -26.83
CA ARG A 171 33.74 2.67 -27.40
C ARG A 171 34.78 3.79 -27.44
N PHE A 172 35.91 3.53 -26.79
CA PHE A 172 37.16 4.27 -26.98
C PHE A 172 37.64 4.12 -28.42
#